data_AF-A0A836Q910-F1
#
_entry.id   AF-A0A836Q910-F1
#
_cell.length_a   1.000
_cell.length_b   1.000
_cell.length_c   1.000
_cell.angle_alpha   90.00
_cell.angle_beta   90.00
_cell.angle_gamma   90.00
#
_symmetry.space_group_name_H-M   'P 1'
#
loop_
_entity.id
_entity.type
_entity.pdbx_description
1 polymer ?
#
loop_
_entity_poly.entity_id
_entity_poly.type
_entity_poly.pdbx_seq_one_letter_code
_entity_poly.pdbx_strand_id
1 'polypeptide(L)'
;MMKTKEPIQKVLAGVWHNQHNSQMHLEIDEAGKVAGSFISGVNAAGEPSDTYPLIGFARGDVFAFCVDFFNHGTMTTWVGQIIDPEKRTFQTMWQMVADVNQDKNSAWKSIWTGQDTFEIGPRKSEVCLRPADASHPTYCSLI
;
A
#
# COMPACT_ATOMS: atom_id res chain seq x y z
N MET A 1 35.35 18.44 -3.36
CA MET A 1 34.18 18.05 -2.55
C MET A 1 33.00 17.81 -3.47
N MET A 2 32.65 16.56 -3.74
CA MET A 2 31.39 16.23 -4.41
C MET A 2 30.27 16.38 -3.38
N LYS A 3 29.28 17.24 -3.66
CA LYS A 3 28.02 17.23 -2.91
C LYS A 3 27.40 15.85 -3.16
N THR A 4 27.37 15.00 -2.14
CA THR A 4 26.59 13.75 -2.18
C THR A 4 25.15 14.14 -2.47
N LYS A 5 24.64 13.75 -3.64
CA LYS A 5 23.20 13.80 -3.94
C LYS A 5 22.50 13.10 -2.79
N GLU A 6 21.46 13.73 -2.23
CA GLU A 6 20.64 13.04 -1.24
C GLU A 6 20.16 11.71 -1.82
N PRO A 7 20.09 10.65 -1.00
CA PRO A 7 19.62 9.36 -1.48
C PRO A 7 18.20 9.50 -2.01
N ILE A 8 17.98 9.13 -3.28
CA ILE A 8 16.70 9.32 -3.97
C ILE A 8 15.53 8.68 -3.22
N GLN A 9 15.74 7.62 -2.44
CA GLN A 9 14.69 7.02 -1.61
C GLN A 9 14.06 7.98 -0.58
N LYS A 10 14.75 9.05 -0.18
CA LYS A 10 14.19 10.03 0.78
C LYS A 10 12.95 10.73 0.22
N VAL A 11 12.79 10.80 -1.11
CA VAL A 11 11.61 11.42 -1.73
C VAL A 11 10.33 10.61 -1.49
N LEU A 12 10.43 9.34 -1.05
CA LEU A 12 9.27 8.53 -0.64
C LEU A 12 8.70 8.96 0.72
N ALA A 13 9.45 9.67 1.55
CA ALA A 13 8.97 10.08 2.85
C ALA A 13 7.83 11.10 2.74
N GLY A 14 6.78 10.91 3.54
CA GLY A 14 5.61 11.79 3.59
C GLY A 14 4.29 11.06 3.41
N VAL A 15 3.24 11.85 3.18
CA VAL A 15 1.86 11.36 3.03
C VAL A 15 1.56 11.16 1.54
N TRP A 16 0.99 10.01 1.20
CA TRP A 16 0.61 9.61 -0.15
C TRP A 16 -0.82 9.12 -0.17
N HIS A 17 -1.48 9.22 -1.32
CA HIS A 17 -2.77 8.57 -1.56
C HIS A 17 -2.81 7.89 -2.92
N ASN A 18 -3.60 6.83 -3.07
CA ASN A 18 -3.77 6.14 -4.35
C ASN A 18 -5.07 6.51 -5.08
N GLN A 19 -5.24 5.99 -6.29
CA GLN A 19 -6.45 6.17 -7.11
C GLN A 19 -7.73 5.61 -6.46
N HIS A 20 -7.60 4.73 -5.46
CA HIS A 20 -8.70 4.18 -4.67
C HIS A 20 -8.94 4.96 -3.36
N ASN A 21 -8.37 6.16 -3.22
CA ASN A 21 -8.50 7.03 -2.05
C ASN A 21 -7.94 6.43 -0.75
N SER A 22 -7.09 5.41 -0.86
CA SER A 22 -6.27 4.92 0.28
C SER A 22 -5.20 5.95 0.58
N GLN A 23 -4.75 6.00 1.84
CA GLN A 23 -3.69 6.92 2.28
C GLN A 23 -2.59 6.14 2.98
N MET A 24 -1.35 6.58 2.83
CA MET A 24 -0.26 6.12 3.68
C MET A 24 0.63 7.27 4.12
N HIS A 25 1.28 7.08 5.26
CA HIS A 25 2.37 7.91 5.76
C HIS A 25 3.63 7.07 5.79
N LEU A 26 4.70 7.55 5.15
CA LEU A 26 5.96 6.84 5.02
C LEU A 26 7.11 7.60 5.68
N GLU A 27 7.92 6.88 6.44
CA GLU A 27 9.17 7.32 7.04
C GLU A 27 10.31 6.43 6.56
N ILE A 28 11.39 7.05 6.09
CA ILE A 28 12.53 6.35 5.48
C ILE A 28 13.78 6.71 6.28
N ASP A 29 14.42 5.71 6.89
CA ASP A 29 15.68 5.92 7.62
C ASP A 29 16.90 6.00 6.68
N GLU A 30 18.07 6.33 7.24
CA GLU A 30 19.33 6.42 6.49
C GLU A 30 19.76 5.09 5.87
N ALA A 31 19.38 3.97 6.50
CA ALA A 31 19.63 2.62 6.01
C ALA A 31 18.56 2.15 5.00
N GLY A 32 17.62 3.04 4.62
CA GLY A 32 16.53 2.77 3.69
C GLY A 32 15.49 1.79 4.22
N LYS A 33 15.31 1.65 5.54
CA LYS A 33 14.11 0.99 6.07
C LYS A 33 12.92 1.93 5.90
N VAL A 34 11.79 1.35 5.52
CA VAL A 34 10.51 2.04 5.41
C VAL A 34 9.66 1.62 6.59
N ALA A 35 9.11 2.59 7.30
CA ALA A 35 8.10 2.39 8.34
C ALA A 35 6.97 3.38 8.12
N GLY A 36 5.79 3.10 8.67
CA GLY A 36 4.66 4.00 8.47
C GLY A 36 3.32 3.40 8.83
N SER A 37 2.29 4.02 8.28
CA SER A 37 0.91 3.60 8.46
C SER A 37 0.13 3.67 7.16
N PHE A 38 -0.86 2.80 7.01
CA PHE A 38 -1.74 2.72 5.85
C PHE A 38 -3.20 2.79 6.31
N ILE A 39 -4.02 3.55 5.59
CA ILE A 39 -5.47 3.63 5.75
C ILE A 39 -6.07 3.22 4.42
N SER A 40 -6.87 2.15 4.42
CA SER A 40 -7.56 1.71 3.21
C SER A 40 -8.62 2.72 2.78
N GLY A 41 -8.66 2.98 1.48
CA GLY A 41 -9.73 3.74 0.82
C GLY A 41 -10.87 2.86 0.34
N VAL A 42 -10.75 1.54 0.52
CA VAL A 42 -11.71 0.50 0.15
C VAL A 42 -11.96 -0.42 1.35
N ASN A 43 -13.11 -0.23 2.00
CA ASN A 43 -13.56 -1.03 3.14
C ASN A 43 -14.97 -1.54 2.84
N ALA A 44 -15.45 -2.50 3.63
CA ALA A 44 -16.87 -2.83 3.60
C ALA A 44 -17.71 -1.61 4.01
N ALA A 45 -18.90 -1.47 3.43
CA ALA A 45 -19.76 -0.33 3.71
C ALA A 45 -20.11 -0.26 5.20
N GLY A 46 -19.79 0.88 5.85
CA GLY A 46 -20.07 1.12 7.27
C GLY A 46 -18.94 0.76 8.23
N GLU A 47 -17.80 0.25 7.74
CA GLU A 47 -16.62 0.03 8.56
C GLU A 47 -15.79 1.32 8.76
N PRO A 48 -15.29 1.58 9.97
CA PRO A 48 -14.38 2.70 10.21
C PRO A 48 -13.09 2.57 9.38
N SER A 49 -12.48 3.71 9.05
CA SER A 49 -11.13 3.73 8.47
C SER A 49 -10.11 3.37 9.55
N ASP A 50 -9.81 2.08 9.69
CA ASP A 50 -8.72 1.62 10.54
C ASP A 50 -7.35 2.01 9.97
N THR A 51 -6.37 2.16 10.87
CA THR A 51 -4.97 2.45 10.52
C THR A 51 -4.12 1.21 10.75
N TYR A 52 -3.41 0.80 9.72
CA TYR A 52 -2.59 -0.42 9.70
C TYR A 52 -1.10 -0.09 9.68
N PRO A 53 -0.25 -0.89 10.35
CA PRO A 53 1.19 -0.71 10.28
C PRO A 53 1.72 -1.06 8.89
N LEU A 54 2.69 -0.27 8.42
CA LEU A 54 3.40 -0.47 7.16
C LEU A 54 4.89 -0.58 7.44
N ILE A 55 5.54 -1.61 6.88
CA ILE A 55 7.00 -1.80 6.96
C ILE A 55 7.59 -2.20 5.60
N GLY A 56 8.85 -1.88 5.36
CA GLY A 56 9.50 -2.21 4.09
C GLY A 56 10.94 -1.74 3.96
N PHE A 57 11.39 -1.66 2.71
CA PHE A 57 12.73 -1.22 2.34
C PHE A 57 12.71 -0.39 1.06
N ALA A 58 13.60 0.59 0.98
CA ALA A 58 13.89 1.37 -0.21
C ALA A 58 15.41 1.39 -0.46
N ARG A 59 15.82 1.20 -1.71
CA ARG A 59 17.23 1.14 -2.13
C ARG A 59 17.39 1.89 -3.44
N GLY A 60 17.95 3.10 -3.38
CA GLY A 60 17.96 3.96 -4.55
C GLY A 60 16.53 4.28 -4.96
N ASP A 61 16.19 4.00 -6.21
CA ASP A 61 14.87 4.26 -6.80
C ASP A 61 13.88 3.10 -6.66
N VAL A 62 14.30 1.91 -6.23
CA VAL A 62 13.38 0.77 -6.01
C VAL A 62 12.94 0.66 -4.55
N PHE A 63 11.71 0.20 -4.33
CA PHE A 63 11.17 0.02 -3.00
C PHE A 63 10.15 -1.12 -2.94
N ALA A 64 9.95 -1.65 -1.74
CA ALA A 64 8.91 -2.60 -1.42
C ALA A 64 8.42 -2.36 0.01
N PHE A 65 7.12 -2.49 0.26
CA PHE A 65 6.53 -2.44 1.59
C PHE A 65 5.36 -3.39 1.72
N CYS A 66 5.05 -3.76 2.96
CA CYS A 66 3.98 -4.65 3.34
C CYS A 66 3.08 -3.97 4.37
N VAL A 67 1.78 -4.23 4.28
CA VAL A 67 0.76 -3.82 5.23
C VAL A 67 0.06 -5.07 5.74
N ASP A 68 -0.06 -5.16 7.07
CA ASP A 68 -0.79 -6.22 7.75
C ASP A 68 -2.21 -5.74 8.11
N PHE A 69 -3.21 -6.23 7.39
CA PHE A 69 -4.62 -5.98 7.65
C PHE A 69 -5.16 -7.05 8.62
N PHE A 70 -4.58 -7.09 9.81
CA PHE A 70 -4.74 -8.19 10.78
C PHE A 70 -6.19 -8.45 11.22
N ASN A 71 -7.03 -7.42 11.32
CA ASN A 71 -8.46 -7.51 11.65
C ASN A 71 -9.28 -8.17 10.52
N HIS A 72 -8.74 -8.14 9.32
CA HIS A 72 -9.31 -8.68 8.09
C HIS A 72 -8.66 -10.04 7.77
N GLY A 73 -7.49 -10.38 8.32
CA GLY A 73 -6.78 -11.62 7.99
C GLY A 73 -6.22 -11.59 6.56
N THR A 74 -5.85 -10.41 6.07
CA THR A 74 -5.15 -10.22 4.81
C THR A 74 -3.83 -9.52 5.01
N MET A 75 -2.90 -9.77 4.09
CA MET A 75 -1.63 -9.07 4.03
C MET A 75 -1.37 -8.67 2.58
N THR A 76 -0.95 -7.43 2.36
CA THR A 76 -0.65 -6.94 1.02
C THR A 76 0.75 -6.36 0.96
N THR A 77 1.49 -6.75 -0.07
CA THR A 77 2.81 -6.21 -0.38
C THR A 77 2.73 -5.40 -1.66
N TRP A 78 3.35 -4.23 -1.68
CA TRP A 78 3.56 -3.40 -2.85
C TRP A 78 5.05 -3.39 -3.22
N VAL A 79 5.33 -3.43 -4.51
CA VAL A 79 6.67 -3.24 -5.09
C VAL A 79 6.61 -2.16 -6.15
N GLY A 80 7.60 -1.29 -6.19
CA GLY A 80 7.61 -0.17 -7.12
C GLY A 80 8.99 0.42 -7.35
N GLN A 81 9.02 1.39 -8.27
CA GLN A 81 10.20 2.17 -8.62
C GLN A 81 9.83 3.64 -8.82
N ILE A 82 10.70 4.54 -8.37
CA ILE A 82 10.60 5.98 -8.57
C ILE A 82 11.10 6.30 -9.98
N ILE A 83 10.18 6.44 -10.94
CA ILE A 83 10.53 6.75 -12.34
C ILE A 83 10.91 8.23 -12.50
N ASP A 84 10.23 9.11 -11.77
CA ASP A 84 10.44 10.56 -11.85
C ASP A 84 10.29 11.18 -10.45
N PRO A 85 11.40 11.53 -9.78
CA PRO A 85 11.36 12.08 -8.43
C PRO A 85 10.73 13.48 -8.37
N GLU A 86 10.63 14.21 -9.49
CA GLU A 86 10.04 15.54 -9.53
C GLU A 86 8.51 15.49 -9.63
N LYS A 87 7.96 14.44 -10.25
CA LYS A 87 6.51 14.29 -10.43
C LYS A 87 5.73 13.98 -9.16
N ARG A 88 6.41 13.65 -8.05
CA ARG A 88 5.79 13.29 -6.77
C ARG A 88 4.64 12.28 -6.93
N THR A 89 4.87 11.28 -7.79
CA THR A 89 3.99 10.15 -8.06
C THR A 89 4.83 8.90 -8.27
N PHE A 90 4.29 7.74 -7.94
CA PHE A 90 4.89 6.46 -8.30
C PHE A 90 3.84 5.40 -8.53
N GLN A 91 4.23 4.39 -9.32
CA GLN A 91 3.41 3.24 -9.64
C GLN A 91 3.95 2.01 -8.92
N THR A 92 3.03 1.13 -8.56
CA THR A 92 3.32 -0.09 -7.83
C THR A 92 2.51 -1.24 -8.39
N MET A 93 3.07 -2.44 -8.31
CA MET A 93 2.30 -3.67 -8.36
C MET A 93 2.10 -4.14 -6.93
N TRP A 94 0.95 -4.73 -6.63
CA TRP A 94 0.69 -5.34 -5.33
C TRP A 94 0.35 -6.82 -5.45
N GLN A 95 0.64 -7.55 -4.38
CA GLN A 95 0.13 -8.90 -4.13
C GLN A 95 -0.54 -8.93 -2.76
N MET A 96 -1.79 -9.36 -2.73
CA MET A 96 -2.55 -9.56 -1.51
C MET A 96 -2.76 -11.05 -1.30
N VAL A 97 -2.53 -11.52 -0.08
CA VAL A 97 -2.95 -12.85 0.36
C VAL A 97 -4.05 -12.72 1.41
N ALA A 98 -5.10 -13.53 1.29
CA ALA A 98 -6.11 -13.69 2.34
C ALA A 98 -5.91 -15.02 3.06
N ASP A 99 -6.12 -15.02 4.37
CA ASP A 99 -6.27 -16.25 5.13
C ASP A 99 -7.55 -16.97 4.67
N VAL A 100 -7.38 -18.12 4.03
CA VAL A 100 -8.48 -19.03 3.67
C VAL A 100 -8.88 -19.80 4.93
N ASN A 101 -9.82 -19.24 5.68
CA ASN A 101 -10.43 -19.93 6.80
C ASN A 101 -11.05 -21.27 6.32
N GLN A 102 -10.47 -22.37 6.80
CA GLN A 102 -11.02 -23.74 6.83
C GLN A 102 -10.91 -24.65 5.59
N ASP A 103 -10.76 -24.16 4.36
CA ASP A 103 -10.54 -25.04 3.19
C ASP A 103 -9.20 -24.78 2.48
N LYS A 104 -8.17 -25.54 2.88
CA LYS A 104 -6.86 -25.49 2.25
C LYS A 104 -6.88 -25.88 0.75
N ASN A 105 -7.92 -26.57 0.27
CA ASN A 105 -8.05 -26.89 -1.16
C ASN A 105 -8.35 -25.65 -2.00
N SER A 106 -8.83 -24.57 -1.39
CA SER A 106 -9.10 -23.29 -2.04
C SER A 106 -7.96 -22.28 -1.90
N ALA A 107 -6.85 -22.65 -1.25
CA ALA A 107 -5.69 -21.76 -1.04
C ALA A 107 -5.07 -21.23 -2.34
N TRP A 108 -5.22 -21.94 -3.47
CA TRP A 108 -4.72 -21.47 -4.76
C TRP A 108 -5.41 -20.19 -5.26
N LYS A 109 -6.61 -19.88 -4.75
CA LYS A 109 -7.36 -18.66 -5.07
C LYS A 109 -7.09 -17.51 -4.08
N SER A 110 -6.27 -17.73 -3.06
CA SER A 110 -6.09 -16.79 -1.95
C SER A 110 -5.16 -15.62 -2.26
N ILE A 111 -4.54 -15.61 -3.44
CA ILE A 111 -3.59 -14.58 -3.84
C ILE A 111 -4.19 -13.76 -4.99
N TRP A 112 -4.22 -12.46 -4.81
CA TRP A 112 -4.59 -11.49 -5.84
C TRP A 112 -3.42 -10.58 -6.15
N THR A 113 -3.44 -10.01 -7.35
CA THR A 113 -2.48 -8.98 -7.75
C THR A 113 -3.21 -7.86 -8.46
N GLY A 114 -2.63 -6.68 -8.39
CA GLY A 114 -3.11 -5.50 -9.08
C GLY A 114 -2.04 -4.42 -9.09
N GLN A 115 -2.46 -3.21 -9.37
CA GLN A 115 -1.56 -2.06 -9.46
C GLN A 115 -2.18 -0.84 -8.78
N ASP A 116 -1.32 -0.02 -8.19
CA ASP A 116 -1.69 1.27 -7.60
C ASP A 116 -0.76 2.38 -8.11
N THR A 117 -1.35 3.53 -8.39
CA THR A 117 -0.67 4.79 -8.61
C THR A 117 -0.86 5.68 -7.40
N PHE A 118 0.23 6.09 -6.78
CA PHE A 118 0.23 6.99 -5.63
C PHE A 118 0.61 8.41 -6.05
N GLU A 119 -0.08 9.38 -5.47
CA GLU A 119 0.18 10.82 -5.57
C GLU A 119 0.48 11.36 -4.18
N ILE A 120 1.39 12.34 -4.11
CA ILE A 120 1.74 12.97 -2.84
C ILE A 120 0.56 13.79 -2.27
N GLY A 121 0.45 13.81 -0.96
CA GLY A 121 -0.58 14.53 -0.22
C GLY A 121 -1.66 13.64 0.36
N PRO A 122 -2.57 14.22 1.16
CA PRO A 122 -3.64 13.48 1.83
C PRO A 122 -4.65 12.91 0.83
N ARG A 123 -5.41 11.90 1.26
CA ARG A 123 -6.56 11.40 0.49
C ARG A 123 -7.57 12.51 0.21
N LYS A 124 -8.25 12.43 -0.93
CA LYS A 124 -9.18 13.48 -1.42
C LYS A 124 -10.49 13.53 -0.63
N SER A 125 -10.84 12.44 0.04
CA SER A 125 -12.07 12.31 0.83
C SER A 125 -11.83 11.41 2.03
N GLU A 126 -12.55 11.66 3.13
CA GLU A 126 -12.60 10.71 4.25
C GLU A 126 -13.54 9.54 4.01
N VAL A 127 -14.37 9.63 2.96
CA VAL A 127 -15.31 8.59 2.58
C VAL A 127 -14.58 7.48 1.85
N CYS A 128 -14.72 6.26 2.38
CA CYS A 128 -14.28 5.05 1.73
C CYS A 128 -15.08 4.82 0.44
N LEU A 129 -14.39 4.51 -0.67
CA LEU A 129 -15.06 4.12 -1.90
C LEU A 129 -15.84 2.82 -1.71
N ARG A 130 -16.90 2.65 -2.50
CA ARG A 130 -17.73 1.45 -2.39
C ARG A 130 -16.92 0.23 -2.88
N PRO A 131 -17.23 -0.98 -2.37
CA PRO A 131 -16.53 -2.19 -2.78
C PRO A 131 -16.59 -2.51 -4.29
N ALA A 132 -17.56 -1.96 -5.03
CA ALA A 132 -17.65 -2.12 -6.49
C ALA A 132 -16.51 -1.41 -7.26
N ASP A 133 -15.83 -0.47 -6.62
CA ASP A 133 -14.69 0.28 -7.17
C ASP A 133 -13.34 -0.26 -6.65
N ALA A 134 -13.36 -1.35 -5.88
CA ALA A 134 -12.16 -1.98 -5.33
C ALA A 134 -11.45 -2.81 -6.42
N SER A 135 -10.12 -2.74 -6.43
CA SER A 135 -9.27 -3.53 -7.33
C SER A 135 -9.01 -4.96 -6.82
N HIS A 136 -9.65 -5.36 -5.73
CA HIS A 136 -9.52 -6.67 -5.08
C HIS A 136 -10.91 -7.19 -4.64
N PRO A 137 -11.07 -8.51 -4.39
CA PRO A 137 -12.35 -9.05 -3.96
C PRO A 137 -12.81 -8.49 -2.61
N THR A 138 -14.12 -8.54 -2.41
CA THR A 138 -14.76 -8.13 -1.17
C THR A 138 -14.77 -9.31 -0.19
N TYR A 139 -14.70 -9.02 1.11
CA TYR A 139 -14.76 -10.04 2.17
C TYR A 139 -15.93 -11.02 2.03
N CYS A 140 -17.08 -10.54 1.53
CA CYS A 140 -18.26 -11.38 1.29
C CYS A 140 -18.10 -12.41 0.15
N SER A 141 -17.03 -12.35 -0.65
CA SER A 141 -16.74 -13.31 -1.73
C SER A 141 -15.72 -14.39 -1.34
N LEU A 142 -15.22 -14.34 -0.10
CA LEU A 142 -14.22 -15.26 0.44
C LEU A 142 -14.82 -16.34 1.36
N ILE A 143 -16.15 -16.40 1.45
CA ILE A 143 -16.93 -17.36 2.24
C ILE A 143 -17.77 -18.25 1.32
#